data_AF-A0A3A4VPD6-F1
#
_entry.id   AF-A0A3A4VPD6-F1
#
_cell.length_a   1.000
_cell.length_b   1.000
_cell.length_c   1.000
_cell.angle_alpha   90.00
_cell.angle_beta   90.00
_cell.angle_gamma   90.00
#
_symmetry.space_group_name_H-M   'P 1'
#
loop_
_entity.id
_entity.type
_entity.pdbx_description
1 polymer ?
#
loop_
_entity_poly.entity_id
_entity_poly.type
_entity_poly.pdbx_seq_one_letter_code
_entity_poly.pdbx_strand_id
1 'polypeptide(L)'
;EPWAYATIRRQSDTWGFNELEQFLAIELAGMMPEYALTFSEFSFARDLLADAAERYEDAGAVPARLAIVYNDNINLSAQLWIFLRRIVYDGWPVTSAELFGDPAARAEFLASTQAEEILFINPTDAALQDRTRPLTAAGDALEAVLQQAGIEPREIRNARGAVAFRIYRFKIAE
;
A
#
# COMPACT_ATOMS: atom_id res chain seq x y z
N GLU A 1 -50.48 -5.74 4.20
CA GLU A 1 -49.25 -5.39 4.96
C GLU A 1 -48.42 -4.44 4.12
N PRO A 2 -47.97 -3.27 4.61
CA PRO A 2 -47.10 -2.40 3.85
C PRO A 2 -45.65 -2.91 3.98
N TRP A 3 -45.03 -3.18 2.84
CA TRP A 3 -43.65 -3.63 2.76
C TRP A 3 -42.72 -2.48 3.16
N ALA A 4 -41.89 -2.70 4.19
CA ALA A 4 -40.82 -1.78 4.53
C ALA A 4 -39.73 -1.87 3.46
N TYR A 5 -39.56 -0.82 2.66
CA TYR A 5 -38.38 -0.68 1.81
C TYR A 5 -37.33 0.15 2.57
N ALA A 6 -36.13 -0.41 2.70
CA ALA A 6 -34.97 0.35 3.15
C ALA A 6 -34.32 0.99 1.91
N THR A 7 -34.25 2.32 1.87
CA THR A 7 -33.40 3.00 0.90
C THR A 7 -31.96 2.69 1.26
N ILE A 8 -31.34 1.73 0.56
CA ILE A 8 -29.91 1.50 0.64
C ILE A 8 -29.24 2.75 0.06
N ARG A 9 -28.86 3.69 0.92
CA ARG A 9 -27.90 4.71 0.51
C ARG A 9 -26.62 3.95 0.20
N ARG A 10 -26.25 3.87 -1.09
CA ARG A 10 -24.85 3.64 -1.45
C ARG A 10 -24.08 4.76 -0.76
N GLN A 11 -23.50 4.47 0.39
CA GLN A 11 -22.40 5.26 0.92
C GLN A 11 -21.24 4.96 -0.01
N SER A 12 -21.27 5.52 -1.23
CA SER A 12 -20.19 5.33 -2.20
C SER A 12 -18.95 5.94 -1.59
N ASP A 13 -17.90 5.14 -1.46
CA ASP A 13 -16.65 5.42 -0.78
C ASP A 13 -15.98 6.73 -1.24
N THR A 14 -16.35 7.86 -0.63
CA THR A 14 -15.80 9.19 -0.96
C THR A 14 -14.44 9.47 -0.31
N TRP A 15 -13.71 8.42 0.03
CA TRP A 15 -12.50 8.50 0.86
C TRP A 15 -11.20 8.29 0.08
N GLY A 16 -11.28 8.07 -1.24
CA GLY A 16 -10.11 7.99 -2.12
C GLY A 16 -9.51 6.59 -2.26
N PHE A 17 -10.02 5.58 -1.55
CA PHE A 17 -9.44 4.23 -1.55
C PHE A 17 -9.65 3.48 -2.86
N ASN A 18 -10.75 3.73 -3.57
CA ASN A 18 -10.98 3.15 -4.89
C ASN A 18 -10.00 3.74 -5.91
N GLU A 19 -9.76 5.05 -5.80
CA GLU A 19 -8.79 5.76 -6.62
C GLU A 19 -7.35 5.32 -6.31
N LEU A 20 -7.04 5.04 -5.04
CA LEU A 20 -5.76 4.45 -4.63
C LEU A 20 -5.58 3.03 -5.18
N GLU A 21 -6.60 2.18 -5.06
CA GLU A 21 -6.59 0.82 -5.63
C GLU A 21 -6.38 0.85 -7.14
N GLN A 22 -7.08 1.74 -7.86
CA GLN A 22 -6.91 1.90 -9.29
C GLN A 22 -5.49 2.41 -9.64
N PHE A 23 -4.97 3.36 -8.86
CA PHE A 23 -3.61 3.84 -9.03
C PHE A 23 -2.61 2.69 -8.89
N LEU A 24 -2.69 1.90 -7.82
CA LEU A 24 -1.78 0.77 -7.59
C LEU A 24 -1.91 -0.30 -8.67
N ALA A 25 -3.13 -0.59 -9.13
CA ALA A 25 -3.35 -1.55 -10.21
C ALA A 25 -2.67 -1.11 -11.53
N ILE A 26 -2.65 0.20 -11.81
CA ILE A 26 -1.95 0.76 -12.97
C ILE A 26 -0.44 0.78 -12.73
N GLU A 27 -0.02 1.23 -11.56
CA GLU A 27 1.40 1.41 -11.21
C GLU A 27 2.16 0.08 -11.17
N LEU A 28 1.49 -1.02 -10.82
CA LEU A 28 2.07 -2.36 -10.74
C LEU A 28 1.74 -3.23 -11.95
N ALA A 29 1.01 -2.72 -12.94
CA ALA A 29 0.59 -3.48 -14.11
C ALA A 29 1.80 -3.99 -14.90
N GLY A 30 1.82 -5.28 -15.19
CA GLY A 30 2.90 -5.92 -15.95
C GLY A 30 4.22 -6.02 -15.19
N MET A 31 4.22 -5.77 -13.87
CA MET A 31 5.37 -5.98 -13.00
C MET A 31 5.11 -7.12 -12.02
N MET A 32 6.18 -7.72 -11.54
CA MET A 32 6.17 -8.69 -10.44
C MET A 32 7.28 -8.34 -9.45
N PRO A 33 7.13 -8.66 -8.15
CA PRO A 33 8.24 -8.53 -7.21
C PRO A 33 9.39 -9.47 -7.61
N GLU A 34 10.62 -8.95 -7.70
CA GLU A 34 11.80 -9.79 -7.94
C GLU A 34 12.07 -10.72 -6.75
N TYR A 35 11.81 -10.23 -5.54
CA TYR A 35 11.92 -10.97 -4.29
C TYR A 35 10.57 -10.95 -3.59
N ALA A 36 9.90 -12.10 -3.57
CA ALA A 36 8.68 -12.27 -2.80
C ALA A 36 8.99 -12.48 -1.31
N LEU A 37 8.12 -11.97 -0.44
CA LEU A 37 8.16 -12.30 0.98
C LEU A 37 7.81 -13.78 1.19
N THR A 38 8.68 -14.53 1.86
CA THR A 38 8.45 -15.95 2.12
C THR A 38 7.75 -16.14 3.46
N PHE A 39 6.47 -16.52 3.44
CA PHE A 39 5.75 -16.94 4.64
C PHE A 39 6.09 -18.40 4.98
N SER A 40 7.19 -18.59 5.70
CA SER A 40 7.69 -19.94 6.01
C SER A 40 6.73 -20.73 6.92
N GLU A 41 5.99 -20.03 7.79
CA GLU A 41 5.13 -20.63 8.80
C GLU A 41 3.79 -21.12 8.23
N PHE A 42 3.36 -20.57 7.08
CA PHE A 42 2.02 -20.79 6.54
C PHE A 42 2.08 -21.45 5.16
N SER A 43 1.85 -22.77 5.11
CA SER A 43 1.89 -23.53 3.85
C SER A 43 0.95 -22.97 2.78
N PHE A 44 -0.28 -22.59 3.15
CA PHE A 44 -1.26 -22.03 2.20
C PHE A 44 -0.77 -20.73 1.55
N ALA A 45 0.01 -19.91 2.28
CA ALA A 45 0.52 -18.65 1.75
C ALA A 45 1.62 -18.91 0.71
N ARG A 46 2.42 -19.97 0.89
CA ARG A 46 3.41 -20.37 -0.12
C ARG A 46 2.74 -20.81 -1.42
N ASP A 47 1.66 -21.60 -1.32
CA ASP A 47 0.93 -22.06 -2.50
C ASP A 47 0.32 -20.88 -3.27
N LEU A 48 -0.30 -19.92 -2.56
CA LEU A 48 -0.84 -18.69 -3.18
C LEU A 48 0.25 -17.85 -3.87
N LEU A 49 1.43 -17.74 -3.26
CA LEU A 49 2.53 -16.98 -3.84
C LEU A 49 3.18 -17.69 -5.02
N ALA A 50 3.24 -19.02 -5.02
CA ALA A 50 3.68 -19.81 -6.15
C ALA A 50 2.72 -19.63 -7.35
N ASP A 51 1.41 -19.72 -7.12
CA ASP A 51 0.40 -19.46 -8.14
C ASP A 51 0.44 -18.01 -8.66
N ALA A 52 0.79 -17.05 -7.79
CA ALA A 52 0.99 -15.66 -8.20
C ALA A 52 2.21 -15.51 -9.12
N ALA A 53 3.34 -16.13 -8.76
CA ALA A 53 4.55 -16.12 -9.57
C ALA A 53 4.31 -16.74 -10.96
N GLU A 54 3.67 -17.90 -11.03
CA GLU A 54 3.33 -18.57 -12.31
C GLU A 54 2.46 -17.67 -13.20
N ARG A 55 1.43 -17.01 -12.64
CA ARG A 55 0.59 -16.06 -13.38
C ARG A 55 1.36 -14.86 -13.92
N TYR A 56 2.36 -14.38 -13.18
CA TYR A 56 3.21 -13.27 -13.63
C TYR A 56 4.16 -13.71 -14.73
N GLU A 57 4.76 -14.89 -14.62
CA GLU A 57 5.62 -15.49 -15.64
C GLU A 57 4.86 -15.72 -16.94
N ASP A 58 3.66 -16.32 -16.87
CA ASP A 58 2.77 -16.55 -18.02
C ASP A 58 2.36 -15.23 -18.71
N ALA A 59 2.19 -14.16 -17.93
CA ALA A 59 1.88 -12.83 -18.43
C ALA A 59 3.09 -12.07 -18.98
N GLY A 60 4.31 -12.61 -18.86
CA GLY A 60 5.55 -11.95 -19.25
C GLY A 60 5.85 -10.71 -18.41
N ALA A 61 5.48 -10.71 -17.13
CA ALA A 61 5.70 -9.59 -16.23
C ALA A 61 7.19 -9.33 -16.00
N VAL A 62 7.52 -8.06 -15.80
CA VAL A 62 8.91 -7.62 -15.57
C VAL A 62 9.21 -7.63 -14.07
N PRO A 63 10.30 -8.28 -13.62
CA PRO A 63 10.73 -8.20 -12.23
C PRO A 63 11.05 -6.77 -11.80
N ALA A 64 10.61 -6.39 -10.60
CA ALA A 64 10.84 -5.08 -10.01
C ALA A 64 11.31 -5.17 -8.56
N ARG A 65 12.31 -4.36 -8.21
CA ARG A 65 12.84 -4.17 -6.85
C ARG A 65 12.13 -3.03 -6.14
N LEU A 66 10.80 -3.10 -6.12
CA LEU A 66 9.92 -2.09 -5.54
C LEU A 66 9.30 -2.62 -4.24
N ALA A 67 9.35 -1.80 -3.19
CA ALA A 67 8.60 -2.03 -1.97
C ALA A 67 7.58 -0.91 -1.73
N ILE A 68 6.49 -1.25 -1.04
CA ILE A 68 5.41 -0.33 -0.71
C ILE A 68 5.51 -0.01 0.79
N VAL A 69 5.51 1.27 1.12
CA VAL A 69 5.41 1.74 2.51
C VAL A 69 4.11 2.51 2.64
N TYR A 70 3.31 2.24 3.67
CA TYR A 70 2.06 2.97 3.89
C TYR A 70 2.01 3.59 5.27
N ASN A 71 1.45 4.79 5.39
CA ASN A 71 1.17 5.36 6.71
C ASN A 71 0.02 4.60 7.39
N ASP A 72 0.27 4.19 8.63
CA ASP A 72 -0.65 3.47 9.52
C ASP A 72 -1.98 4.22 9.81
N ASN A 73 -2.03 5.54 9.60
CA ASN A 73 -3.18 6.41 9.88
C ASN A 73 -4.33 6.27 8.86
N ILE A 74 -4.62 5.07 8.41
CA ILE A 74 -5.76 4.72 7.54
C ILE A 74 -6.65 3.67 8.18
N ASN A 75 -7.92 3.62 7.80
CA ASN A 75 -8.87 2.62 8.28
C ASN A 75 -8.34 1.17 8.14
N LEU A 76 -8.48 0.35 9.19
CA LEU A 76 -8.02 -1.04 9.21
C LEU A 76 -8.58 -1.88 8.05
N SER A 77 -9.86 -1.71 7.69
CA SER A 77 -10.45 -2.47 6.58
C SER A 77 -9.79 -2.11 5.24
N ALA A 78 -9.43 -0.84 5.06
CA ALA A 78 -8.69 -0.40 3.89
C ALA A 78 -7.24 -0.88 3.90
N GLN A 79 -6.58 -0.94 5.06
CA GLN A 79 -5.25 -1.55 5.20
C GLN A 79 -5.26 -3.00 4.71
N LEU A 80 -6.24 -3.78 5.16
CA LEU A 80 -6.37 -5.19 4.78
C LEU A 80 -6.64 -5.33 3.27
N TRP A 81 -7.56 -4.54 2.73
CA TRP A 81 -7.97 -4.65 1.32
C TRP A 81 -6.90 -4.18 0.34
N ILE A 82 -6.17 -3.11 0.67
CA ILE A 82 -5.21 -2.50 -0.23
C ILE A 82 -3.83 -3.13 -0.06
N PHE A 83 -3.33 -3.23 1.18
CA PHE A 83 -1.94 -3.59 1.45
C PHE A 83 -1.75 -5.07 1.72
N LEU A 84 -2.52 -5.65 2.65
CA LEU A 84 -2.37 -7.07 2.97
C LEU A 84 -2.68 -7.95 1.76
N ARG A 85 -3.66 -7.56 0.95
CA ARG A 85 -3.95 -8.24 -0.32
C ARG A 85 -2.71 -8.33 -1.23
N ARG A 86 -1.87 -7.30 -1.26
CA ARG A 86 -0.69 -7.23 -2.15
C ARG A 86 0.44 -8.11 -1.67
N ILE A 87 0.57 -8.20 -0.35
CA ILE A 87 1.46 -9.17 0.27
C ILE A 87 1.00 -10.60 -0.06
N VAL A 88 -0.27 -10.93 0.16
CA VAL A 88 -0.75 -12.32 0.15
C VAL A 88 -1.04 -12.86 -1.26
N TYR A 89 -1.61 -12.04 -2.15
CA TYR A 89 -2.06 -12.49 -3.47
C TYR A 89 -1.11 -12.15 -4.61
N ASP A 90 -0.27 -11.12 -4.41
CA ASP A 90 0.60 -10.58 -5.45
C ASP A 90 2.09 -10.65 -5.05
N GLY A 91 2.40 -10.99 -3.79
CA GLY A 91 3.77 -11.16 -3.28
C GLY A 91 4.57 -9.87 -3.09
N TRP A 92 3.95 -8.69 -3.27
CA TRP A 92 4.66 -7.42 -3.16
C TRP A 92 5.17 -7.20 -1.72
N PRO A 93 6.43 -6.72 -1.55
CA PRO A 93 6.91 -6.29 -0.25
C PRO A 93 6.16 -5.06 0.23
N VAL A 94 5.47 -5.18 1.37
CA VAL A 94 4.74 -4.06 1.96
C VAL A 94 5.02 -3.97 3.46
N THR A 95 5.30 -2.76 3.95
CA THR A 95 5.47 -2.47 5.38
C THR A 95 4.80 -1.16 5.75
N SER A 96 4.60 -0.92 7.05
CA SER A 96 4.04 0.34 7.52
C SER A 96 5.11 1.39 7.78
N ALA A 97 4.72 2.66 7.79
CA ALA A 97 5.63 3.77 8.06
C ALA A 97 6.19 3.71 9.50
N GLU A 98 5.40 3.21 10.46
CA GLU A 98 5.88 2.98 11.82
C GLU A 98 7.03 1.96 11.86
N LEU A 99 6.86 0.80 11.22
CA LEU A 99 7.93 -0.21 11.13
C LEU A 99 9.11 0.27 10.28
N PHE A 100 8.86 0.97 9.18
CA PHE A 100 9.91 1.51 8.33
C PHE A 100 10.68 2.67 9.00
N GLY A 101 10.07 3.34 9.97
CA GLY A 101 10.72 4.38 10.77
C GLY A 101 11.72 3.82 11.78
N ASP A 102 11.52 2.58 12.24
CA ASP A 102 12.47 1.90 13.12
C ASP A 102 13.73 1.46 12.34
N PRO A 103 14.94 1.86 12.76
CA PRO A 103 16.15 1.56 12.01
C PRO A 103 16.45 0.06 11.85
N ALA A 104 16.14 -0.76 12.85
CA ALA A 104 16.42 -2.18 12.82
C ALA A 104 15.43 -2.91 11.91
N ALA A 105 14.14 -2.65 12.08
CA ALA A 105 13.09 -3.22 11.24
C ALA A 105 13.23 -2.77 9.78
N ARG A 106 13.59 -1.49 9.54
CA ARG A 106 13.89 -1.01 8.18
C ARG A 106 15.06 -1.77 7.56
N ALA A 107 16.16 -1.95 8.28
CA ALA A 107 17.32 -2.67 7.77
C ALA A 107 16.98 -4.13 7.43
N GLU A 108 16.22 -4.81 8.29
CA GLU A 108 15.73 -6.17 8.05
C GLU A 108 14.79 -6.25 6.83
N PHE A 109 13.84 -5.31 6.74
CA PHE A 109 12.93 -5.22 5.61
C PHE A 109 13.70 -5.03 4.30
N LEU A 110 14.59 -4.04 4.22
CA LEU A 110 15.37 -3.78 3.01
C LEU A 110 16.31 -4.95 2.65
N ALA A 111 16.91 -5.61 3.65
CA ALA A 111 17.77 -6.77 3.41
C ALA A 111 16.99 -7.98 2.89
N SER A 112 15.79 -8.22 3.40
CA SER A 112 14.95 -9.36 3.00
C SER A 112 14.28 -9.17 1.64
N THR A 113 13.94 -7.93 1.29
CA THR A 113 13.21 -7.63 0.05
C THR A 113 14.12 -7.18 -1.09
N GLN A 114 15.36 -6.79 -0.79
CA GLN A 114 16.31 -6.20 -1.74
C GLN A 114 15.69 -5.06 -2.56
N ALA A 115 14.82 -4.27 -1.93
CA ALA A 115 14.18 -3.15 -2.60
C ALA A 115 15.21 -2.09 -2.96
N GLU A 116 15.13 -1.54 -4.17
CA GLU A 116 15.90 -0.39 -4.62
C GLU A 116 15.04 0.87 -4.67
N GLU A 117 13.72 0.68 -4.70
CA GLU A 117 12.74 1.75 -4.80
C GLU A 117 11.61 1.55 -3.78
N ILE A 118 11.12 2.68 -3.26
CA ILE A 118 9.98 2.74 -2.35
C ILE A 118 8.84 3.52 -3.00
N LEU A 119 7.63 2.95 -2.92
CA LEU A 119 6.37 3.65 -3.12
C LEU A 119 5.73 3.93 -1.75
N PHE A 120 5.91 5.15 -1.26
CA PHE A 120 5.32 5.59 0.01
C PHE A 120 3.94 6.22 -0.18
N ILE A 121 2.96 5.79 0.60
CA ILE A 121 1.56 6.20 0.49
C ILE A 121 1.13 6.88 1.79
N ASN A 122 0.86 8.19 1.71
CA ASN A 122 0.44 9.00 2.85
C ASN A 122 -1.03 9.45 2.68
N PRO A 123 -1.95 9.12 3.61
CA PRO A 123 -3.29 9.68 3.61
C PRO A 123 -3.29 11.14 4.07
N THR A 124 -4.35 11.86 3.71
CA THR A 124 -4.68 13.16 4.30
C THR A 124 -5.92 13.05 5.17
N ASP A 125 -6.38 14.17 5.72
CA ASP A 125 -7.68 14.25 6.42
C ASP A 125 -8.89 13.99 5.52
N ALA A 126 -8.71 13.96 4.19
CA ALA A 126 -9.78 13.65 3.26
C ALA A 126 -9.95 12.14 3.00
N ALA A 127 -9.05 11.31 3.52
CA ALA A 127 -9.18 9.85 3.57
C ALA A 127 -9.84 9.38 4.87
N LEU A 128 -10.37 8.15 4.88
CA LEU A 128 -10.94 7.58 6.10
C LEU A 128 -9.82 7.02 6.98
N GLN A 129 -9.61 7.68 8.11
CA GLN A 129 -8.62 7.33 9.11
C GLN A 129 -9.17 6.32 10.13
N ASP A 130 -8.28 5.53 10.75
CA ASP A 130 -8.65 4.66 11.86
C ASP A 130 -8.71 5.45 13.16
N ARG A 131 -9.92 5.72 13.64
CA ARG A 131 -10.13 6.47 14.90
C ARG A 131 -10.08 5.59 16.15
N THR A 132 -9.95 4.27 15.99
CA THR A 132 -9.93 3.34 17.13
C THR A 132 -8.51 3.13 17.68
N ARG A 133 -7.50 3.42 16.87
CA ARG A 133 -6.08 3.41 17.25
C ARG A 133 -5.57 4.85 17.41
N PRO A 134 -4.63 5.11 18.34
CA PRO A 134 -3.91 6.37 18.36
C PRO A 134 -3.21 6.60 17.02
N LEU A 135 -3.27 7.84 16.51
CA LEU A 135 -2.53 8.22 15.32
C LEU A 135 -1.01 8.12 15.59
N THR A 136 -0.25 7.63 14.62
CA THR A 136 1.20 7.59 14.67
C THR A 136 1.78 8.80 13.94
N ALA A 137 2.93 9.31 14.39
CA ALA A 137 3.62 10.41 13.72
C ALA A 137 4.57 9.94 12.60
N ALA A 138 4.73 8.62 12.42
CA ALA A 138 5.77 8.05 11.56
C ALA A 138 5.59 8.40 10.08
N GLY A 139 4.36 8.30 9.57
CA GLY A 139 4.07 8.66 8.17
C GLY A 139 4.25 10.15 7.89
N ASP A 140 3.83 11.02 8.80
CA ASP A 140 4.01 12.48 8.66
C ASP A 140 5.49 12.87 8.75
N ALA A 141 6.26 12.20 9.61
CA ALA A 141 7.70 12.39 9.69
C ALA A 141 8.42 11.95 8.40
N LEU A 142 8.02 10.81 7.82
CA LEU A 142 8.56 10.35 6.54
C LEU A 142 8.19 11.30 5.40
N GLU A 143 6.93 11.75 5.32
CA GLU A 143 6.50 12.77 4.36
C GLU A 143 7.36 14.04 4.46
N ALA A 144 7.57 14.55 5.67
CA ALA A 144 8.36 15.76 5.89
C ALA A 144 9.81 15.61 5.40
N VAL A 145 10.44 14.44 5.62
CA VAL A 145 11.79 14.14 5.11
C VAL A 145 11.81 14.15 3.58
N LEU A 146 10.82 13.52 2.94
CA LEU A 146 10.74 13.44 1.48
C LEU A 146 10.50 14.83 0.85
N GLN A 147 9.63 15.64 1.44
CA GLN A 147 9.41 17.02 1.01
C GLN A 147 10.66 17.88 1.18
N GLN A 148 11.40 17.74 2.30
CA GLN A 148 12.67 18.44 2.51
C GLN A 148 13.74 18.02 1.49
N ALA A 149 13.70 16.78 1.02
CA ALA A 149 14.55 16.27 -0.05
C ALA A 149 14.10 16.72 -1.46
N GLY A 150 13.01 17.50 -1.57
CA GLY A 150 12.48 17.99 -2.85
C GLY A 150 11.74 16.93 -3.66
N ILE A 151 11.31 15.84 -3.02
CA ILE A 151 10.53 14.78 -3.68
C ILE A 151 9.06 15.20 -3.67
N GLU A 152 8.51 15.44 -4.85
CA GLU A 152 7.12 15.87 -5.02
C GLU A 152 6.17 14.67 -5.05
N PRO A 153 5.02 14.73 -4.34
CA PRO A 153 4.04 13.65 -4.38
C PRO A 153 3.20 13.68 -5.65
N ARG A 154 2.77 12.50 -6.08
CA ARG A 154 1.57 12.36 -6.91
C ARG A 154 0.33 12.39 -6.02
N GLU A 155 -0.57 13.30 -6.29
CA GLU A 155 -1.83 13.41 -5.55
C GLU A 155 -2.91 12.46 -6.10
N ILE A 156 -3.58 11.76 -5.21
CA ILE A 156 -4.82 11.02 -5.51
C ILE A 156 -5.98 11.77 -4.87
N ARG A 157 -6.95 12.15 -5.70
CA ARG A 157 -8.16 12.87 -5.26
C ARG A 157 -9.31 11.90 -5.11
N ASN A 158 -10.10 12.08 -4.07
CA ASN A 158 -11.35 11.34 -3.91
C ASN A 158 -12.45 11.88 -4.85
N ALA A 159 -13.59 11.20 -4.92
CA ALA A 159 -14.77 11.64 -5.67
C ALA A 159 -15.28 13.07 -5.35
N ARG A 160 -14.85 13.70 -4.24
CA ARG A 160 -15.17 15.10 -3.89
C ARG A 160 -14.15 16.10 -4.43
N GLY A 161 -13.11 15.64 -5.13
CA GLY A 161 -12.00 16.45 -5.64
C GLY A 161 -10.94 16.83 -4.60
N ALA A 162 -11.11 16.40 -3.34
CA ALA A 162 -10.13 16.63 -2.28
C ALA A 162 -8.99 15.61 -2.37
N VAL A 163 -7.75 16.06 -2.15
CA VAL A 163 -6.56 15.20 -2.11
C VAL A 163 -6.69 14.26 -0.92
N ALA A 164 -6.88 12.97 -1.17
CA ALA A 164 -7.03 11.94 -0.16
C ALA A 164 -5.72 11.22 0.14
N PHE A 165 -4.85 11.07 -0.87
CA PHE A 165 -3.52 10.48 -0.70
C PHE A 165 -2.46 11.28 -1.44
N ARG A 166 -1.26 11.26 -0.89
CA ARG A 166 -0.02 11.71 -1.53
C ARG A 166 0.88 10.50 -1.66
N ILE A 167 1.33 10.26 -2.88
CA ILE A 167 2.16 9.10 -3.21
C ILE A 167 3.55 9.59 -3.58
N TYR A 168 4.55 9.10 -2.86
CA TYR A 168 5.95 9.40 -3.10
C TYR A 168 6.61 8.16 -3.70
N ARG A 169 7.40 8.35 -4.75
CA ARG A 169 8.21 7.29 -5.36
C ARG A 169 9.67 7.73 -5.34
N PHE A 170 10.54 6.96 -4.70
CA PHE A 170 11.93 7.36 -4.51
C PHE A 170 12.86 6.16 -4.43
N LYS A 171 14.10 6.35 -4.87
CA LYS A 171 15.16 5.34 -4.75
C LYS A 171 15.75 5.36 -3.34
N ILE A 172 16.09 4.19 -2.84
CA ILE A 172 16.88 4.06 -1.61
C ILE A 172 18.30 4.50 -1.97
N ALA A 173 18.81 5.51 -1.26
CA ALA A 173 20.18 5.95 -1.44
C ALA A 173 21.13 4.83 -0.97
N GLU A 174 22.15 4.51 -1.78
CA GLU A 174 23.29 3.66 -1.38
C GLU A 174 24.09 4.29 -0.24
#